data_AF-A0A7G1IEG7-F1
#
_entry.id   AF-A0A7G1IEG7-F1
#
_cell.length_a   1.000
_cell.length_b   1.000
_cell.length_c   1.000
_cell.angle_alpha   90.00
_cell.angle_beta   90.00
_cell.angle_gamma   90.00
#
_symmetry.space_group_name_H-M   'P 1'
#
loop_
_entity.id
_entity.type
_entity.pdbx_description
1 polymer ?
#
loop_
_entity_poly.entity_id
_entity_poly.type
_entity_poly.pdbx_seq_one_letter_code
_entity_poly.pdbx_strand_id
1 'polypeptide(L)' 'MSAARQAGRKPSRAAALAYKLADRLVFSTIRERFGGRIRFFVSAAAALDRNVAQWFDAIGITVLEGTG' A
#
# COMPACT_ATOMS: atom_id res chain seq x y z
N MET A 1 -6.82 6.24 -3.00
CA MET A 1 -6.95 5.92 -1.56
C MET A 1 -5.73 6.40 -0.78
N SER A 2 -4.51 5.98 -1.14
CA SER A 2 -3.25 6.36 -0.46
C SER A 2 -3.01 7.88 -0.42
N ALA A 3 -3.07 8.58 -1.56
CA ALA A 3 -2.91 10.04 -1.61
C ALA A 3 -3.93 10.83 -0.75
N ALA A 4 -5.19 10.37 -0.69
CA ALA A 4 -6.21 11.01 0.14
C ALA A 4 -5.91 10.82 1.64
N ARG A 5 -5.47 9.64 2.06
CA ARG A 5 -5.05 9.36 3.45
C ARG A 5 -3.83 10.19 3.84
N GLN A 6 -2.82 10.28 2.96
CA GLN A 6 -1.60 11.08 3.20
C GLN A 6 -1.92 12.58 3.32
N ALA A 7 -2.93 13.06 2.58
CA ALA A 7 -3.41 14.44 2.67
C ALA A 7 -4.39 14.70 3.84
N GLY A 8 -4.64 13.71 4.72
CA GLY A 8 -5.60 13.83 5.82
C GLY A 8 -7.07 13.92 5.38
N ARG A 9 -7.38 13.62 4.11
CA ARG A 9 -8.72 13.72 3.54
C ARG A 9 -9.41 12.35 3.54
N LYS A 10 -10.69 12.33 3.90
CA LYS A 10 -11.52 11.13 3.76
C LYS A 10 -11.78 10.89 2.26
N PRO A 11 -11.43 9.71 1.71
CA PRO A 11 -11.78 9.40 0.32
C PRO A 11 -13.30 9.41 0.14
N SER A 12 -13.77 9.74 -1.06
CA SER A 12 -15.19 9.70 -1.38
C SER A 12 -15.76 8.28 -1.20
N ARG A 13 -17.06 8.16 -0.93
CA ARG A 13 -17.73 6.85 -0.76
C ARG A 13 -17.53 5.94 -1.98
N ALA A 14 -17.57 6.52 -3.19
CA ALA A 14 -17.30 5.80 -4.43
C ALA A 14 -15.86 5.26 -4.49
N ALA A 15 -14.87 6.09 -4.13
CA ALA A 15 -13.47 5.68 -4.09
C ALA A 15 -13.23 4.59 -3.03
N ALA A 16 -13.90 4.67 -1.89
CA ALA A 16 -13.83 3.63 -0.85
C ALA A 16 -14.45 2.30 -1.31
N LEU A 17 -15.55 2.34 -2.06
CA LEU A 17 -16.17 1.14 -2.62
C LEU A 17 -15.28 0.50 -3.71
N ALA A 18 -14.78 1.31 -4.64
CA ALA A 18 -13.84 0.85 -5.67
C ALA A 18 -12.59 0.23 -5.05
N TYR A 19 -12.06 0.84 -3.98
CA TYR A 19 -10.94 0.27 -3.23
C TYR A 19 -11.30 -1.07 -2.60
N LYS A 20 -12.47 -1.23 -1.97
CA LYS A 20 -12.91 -2.52 -1.41
C LYS A 20 -13.03 -3.61 -2.48
N LEU A 21 -13.50 -3.27 -3.67
CA LEU A 21 -13.56 -4.21 -4.79
C LEU A 21 -12.16 -4.61 -5.25
N ALA A 22 -11.27 -3.63 -5.48
CA ALA A 22 -9.88 -3.90 -5.83
C ALA A 22 -9.16 -4.72 -4.75
N ASP A 23 -9.46 -4.46 -3.48
CA ASP A 23 -8.89 -5.17 -2.34
C ASP A 23 -9.24 -6.65 -2.36
N ARG A 24 -10.50 -6.98 -2.66
CA ARG A 24 -10.98 -8.36 -2.71
C ARG A 24 -10.56 -9.11 -3.96
N LEU A 25 -10.47 -8.43 -5.10
CA LEU A 25 -10.18 -9.05 -6.40
C LEU A 25 -8.69 -9.21 -6.68
N VAL A 26 -7.85 -8.30 -6.18
CA VAL A 26 -6.44 -8.22 -6.56
C VAL A 26 -5.53 -8.10 -5.34
N PHE A 27 -5.78 -7.15 -4.43
CA PHE A 27 -4.81 -6.87 -3.37
C PHE A 27 -4.72 -8.01 -2.34
N SER A 28 -5.82 -8.69 -2.04
CA SER A 28 -5.85 -9.91 -1.21
C SER A 28 -4.92 -10.97 -1.78
N THR A 29 -5.05 -11.29 -3.06
CA THR A 29 -4.22 -12.29 -3.74
C THR A 29 -2.75 -11.91 -3.74
N ILE A 30 -2.42 -10.64 -3.94
CA ILE A 30 -1.03 -10.17 -3.87
C ILE A 30 -0.49 -10.39 -2.45
N ARG A 31 -1.22 -9.99 -1.40
CA ARG A 31 -0.80 -10.18 0.00
C ARG A 31 -0.67 -11.66 0.38
N GLU A 32 -1.56 -12.51 -0.13
CA GLU A 32 -1.52 -13.96 0.08
C GLU A 32 -0.27 -14.60 -0.53
N ARG A 33 0.17 -14.14 -1.72
CA ARG A 33 1.44 -14.59 -2.34
C ARG A 33 2.67 -14.28 -1.49
N PHE A 34 2.59 -13.25 -0.65
CA PHE A 34 3.61 -12.91 0.34
C PHE A 34 3.42 -13.63 1.69
N GLY A 35 2.52 -14.61 1.78
CA GLY A 35 2.25 -15.38 3.00
C GLY A 35 1.12 -14.80 3.88
N GLY A 36 0.40 -13.79 3.40
CA GLY A 36 -0.85 -13.28 4.00
C GLY A 36 -0.71 -12.49 5.31
N ARG A 37 0.48 -12.47 5.92
CA ARG A 37 0.74 -11.84 7.23
C ARG A 37 1.80 -10.75 7.21
N ILE A 38 2.38 -10.44 6.05
CA ILE A 38 3.34 -9.35 5.92
C ILE A 38 2.63 -8.02 6.16
N ARG A 39 3.22 -7.19 7.02
CA ARG A 39 2.73 -5.84 7.36
C ARG A 39 3.64 -4.75 6.83
N PHE A 40 4.93 -5.02 6.72
CA PHE A 40 5.89 -4.06 6.21
C PHE A 40 7.08 -4.73 5.53
N PHE A 41 7.71 -3.99 4.61
CA PHE A 41 9.02 -4.27 4.04
C PHE A 41 10.02 -3.20 4.50
N VAL A 42 11.30 -3.54 4.50
CA VAL A 42 12.39 -2.60 4.80
C VAL A 42 13.36 -2.58 3.63
N SER A 43 13.61 -1.40 3.06
CA SER A 43 14.60 -1.16 1.99
C SER A 43 15.82 -0.47 2.58
N ALA A 44 16.92 -1.18 2.80
CA ALA A 44 18.12 -0.64 3.48
C ALA A 44 19.32 -0.37 2.57
N ALA A 45 19.25 -0.72 1.28
CA ALA A 45 20.42 -0.70 0.37
C ALA A 45 20.46 0.50 -0.59
N ALA A 46 19.31 1.13 -0.84
CA ALA A 46 19.18 2.26 -1.76
C ALA A 46 17.93 3.08 -1.45
N ALA A 47 17.93 4.34 -1.91
CA ALA A 47 16.78 5.22 -1.80
C ALA A 47 15.55 4.59 -2.45
N LEU A 48 14.43 4.58 -1.74
CA LEU A 48 13.20 3.95 -2.21
C LEU A 48 12.45 4.92 -3.12
N ASP A 49 12.13 4.48 -4.34
CA ASP A 49 11.28 5.26 -5.24
C ASP A 49 9.90 5.53 -4.60
N ARG A 50 9.49 6.79 -4.58
CA ARG A 50 8.25 7.23 -3.94
C ARG A 50 7.00 6.63 -4.58
N ASN A 51 6.98 6.43 -5.90
CA ASN A 51 5.84 5.85 -6.58
C ASN A 51 5.71 4.36 -6.23
N VAL A 52 6.84 3.66 -6.14
CA VAL A 52 6.89 2.27 -5.67
C VAL A 52 6.37 2.18 -4.23
N ALA A 53 6.86 3.05 -3.33
CA ALA A 53 6.40 3.10 -1.94
C ALA A 53 4.88 3.37 -1.84
N GLN A 54 4.36 4.32 -2.61
CA GLN A 54 2.92 4.62 -2.65
C GLN A 54 2.08 3.48 -3.22
N TRP A 55 2.60 2.75 -4.20
CA TRP A 55 1.90 1.61 -4.77
C TRP A 55 1.77 0.48 -3.74
N PHE A 56 2.85 0.14 -3.03
CA PHE A 56 2.81 -0.86 -1.97
C PHE A 56 1.88 -0.43 -0.82
N ASP A 57 1.94 0.84 -0.41
CA ASP A 57 1.02 1.40 0.58
C ASP A 57 -0.46 1.29 0.13
N ALA A 58 -0.73 1.52 -1.16
CA ALA A 58 -2.07 1.39 -1.72
C ALA A 58 -2.61 -0.05 -1.70
N ILE A 59 -1.76 -1.07 -1.74
CA ILE A 59 -2.17 -2.48 -1.59
C ILE A 59 -2.17 -2.95 -0.13
N GLY A 60 -1.87 -2.06 0.82
CA GLY A 60 -1.87 -2.34 2.25
C GLY A 60 -0.57 -2.93 2.79
N ILE A 61 0.55 -2.72 2.10
CA ILE A 61 1.88 -3.14 2.56
C ILE A 61 2.75 -1.91 2.73
N THR A 62 3.18 -1.62 3.96
CA THR A 62 4.02 -0.45 4.23
C THR A 62 5.47 -0.74 3.86
N VAL A 63 6.11 0.09 3.06
CA VAL A 63 7.56 -0.04 2.81
C VAL A 63 8.28 1.05 3.59
N LEU A 64 9.18 0.63 4.47
CA LEU A 64 10.05 1.48 5.26
C LEU A 64 11.38 1.63 4.53
N GLU A 65 11.85 2.87 4.41
CA GLU A 65 13.18 3.17 3.90
C GLU A 65 14.15 3.13 5.08
N GLY A 66 15.02 2.12 5.08
CA GLY A 66 16.15 2.00 5.99
C GLY A 66 17.22 2.99 5.54
N THR A 67 17.10 4.23 5.99
CA THR A 67 18.21 5.18 5.98
C THR A 67 19.13 4.80 7.14
N GLY A 68 20.39 4.49 6.81
CA GLY A 68 21.47 4.53 7.80
C GLY A 68 21.75 5.95 8.24
#